data_AF-A0A522IVL3-F1
#
_entry.id   AF-A0A522IVL3-F1
#
_cell.length_a   1.000
_cell.length_b   1.000
_cell.length_c   1.000
_cell.angle_alpha   90.00
_cell.angle_beta   90.00
_cell.angle_gamma   90.00
#
_symmetry.space_group_name_H-M   'P 1'
#
loop_
_entity.id
_entity.type
_entity.pdbx_description
1 polymer ?
#
loop_
_entity_poly.entity_id
_entity_poly.type
_entity_poly.pdbx_seq_one_letter_code
_entity_poly.pdbx_strand_id
1 'polypeptide(L)'
;DALYLRASLGGNYIELMHRFDLGLICMAIIALLIARRVIPFFAMRGVQGLTLPMQTRSGHVQLTFGVLAIILGIFNLSALMGVALAVVGLISLVQVITWKPDAVKHKPILWILYVGYTFLGLGLILAALHVAGLSTSLFGRSAVHVHVIAMGGFSVLIIGMVTRTALGHLGRPLVTTRSMRIAYALVLIAFAFRVAALWPVPASVHFLHLAAAAWIVAFGLYLWDFVPMLIRPRPDQTAPKPATQMKVAPAATKAQ
;
A
#
# COMPACT_ATOMS: atom_id res chain seq x y z
N ASP A 1 7.57 -19.14 -4.88
CA ASP A 1 6.67 -20.28 -4.59
C ASP A 1 7.36 -21.64 -4.59
N ALA A 2 7.97 -22.11 -5.69
CA ALA A 2 8.57 -23.45 -5.74
C ALA A 2 9.60 -23.73 -4.62
N LEU A 3 10.50 -22.79 -4.34
CA LEU A 3 11.49 -22.91 -3.25
C LEU A 3 10.85 -22.95 -1.86
N TYR A 4 9.78 -22.20 -1.63
CA TYR A 4 9.02 -22.21 -0.38
C TYR A 4 8.32 -23.56 -0.17
N LEU A 5 7.64 -24.07 -1.19
CA LEU A 5 6.96 -25.38 -1.15
C LEU A 5 7.97 -26.51 -0.91
N ARG A 6 9.14 -26.47 -1.55
CA ARG A 6 10.21 -27.44 -1.31
C ARG A 6 10.70 -27.40 0.14
N ALA A 7 10.90 -26.21 0.72
CA ALA A 7 11.30 -26.07 2.12
C ALA A 7 10.24 -26.58 3.10
N SER A 8 8.95 -26.34 2.77
CA SER A 8 7.81 -26.85 3.54
C SER A 8 7.75 -28.37 3.54
N LEU A 9 7.87 -28.99 2.36
CA LEU A 9 7.89 -30.46 2.23
C LEU A 9 9.11 -31.09 2.91
N GLY A 10 10.24 -30.39 2.94
CA GLY A 10 11.45 -30.83 3.64
C GLY A 10 11.42 -30.62 5.15
N GLY A 11 10.37 -30.02 5.72
CA GLY A 11 10.25 -29.77 7.16
C GLY A 11 11.25 -28.74 7.73
N ASN A 12 11.97 -28.01 6.88
CA ASN A 12 12.99 -27.05 7.33
C ASN A 12 12.35 -25.68 7.58
N TYR A 13 11.96 -25.42 8.83
CA TYR A 13 11.28 -24.18 9.23
C TYR A 13 12.13 -22.92 9.00
N ILE A 14 13.44 -22.98 9.22
CA ILE A 14 14.33 -21.81 9.05
C ILE A 14 14.38 -21.41 7.58
N GLU A 15 14.60 -22.38 6.71
CA GLU A 15 14.61 -22.16 5.26
C GLU A 15 13.23 -21.69 4.77
N LEU A 16 12.14 -22.27 5.29
CA LEU A 16 10.78 -21.85 4.99
C LEU A 16 10.55 -20.37 5.27
N MET A 17 10.96 -19.89 6.45
CA MET A 17 10.83 -18.48 6.84
C MET A 17 11.72 -17.57 5.99
N HIS A 18 12.94 -18.00 5.65
CA HIS A 18 13.81 -17.24 4.76
C HIS A 18 13.17 -17.06 3.37
N ARG A 19 12.55 -18.11 2.81
CA ARG A 19 11.83 -18.02 1.53
C ARG A 19 10.55 -17.18 1.61
N PHE A 20 9.87 -17.20 2.75
CA PHE A 20 8.70 -16.36 3.00
C PHE A 20 9.08 -14.87 3.01
N ASP A 21 10.11 -14.50 3.78
CA ASP A 21 10.60 -13.12 3.89
C ASP A 21 11.09 -12.60 2.53
N LEU A 22 11.80 -13.44 1.76
CA LEU A 22 12.24 -13.09 0.41
C LEU A 22 11.06 -12.84 -0.55
N GLY A 23 9.98 -13.62 -0.43
CA GLY A 23 8.73 -13.41 -1.17
C GLY A 23 8.08 -12.08 -0.84
N LEU A 24 7.96 -11.75 0.45
CA LEU A 24 7.43 -10.46 0.90
C LEU A 24 8.26 -9.28 0.38
N ILE A 25 9.59 -9.38 0.44
CA ILE A 25 10.52 -8.37 -0.10
C ILE A 25 10.32 -8.21 -1.61
N CYS A 26 10.17 -9.32 -2.35
CA CYS A 26 9.89 -9.29 -3.78
C CYS A 26 8.59 -8.54 -4.08
N MET A 27 7.51 -8.84 -3.35
CA MET A 27 6.25 -8.12 -3.48
C MET A 27 6.44 -6.63 -3.17
N ALA A 28 7.19 -6.27 -2.12
CA ALA A 28 7.42 -4.88 -1.76
C ALA A 28 8.15 -4.10 -2.87
N ILE A 29 9.15 -4.72 -3.52
CA ILE A 29 9.86 -4.14 -4.67
C ILE A 29 8.89 -3.90 -5.82
N ILE A 30 8.04 -4.87 -6.16
CA ILE A 30 7.01 -4.71 -7.20
C ILE A 30 6.05 -3.57 -6.86
N ALA A 31 5.59 -3.52 -5.60
CA ALA A 31 4.69 -2.48 -5.12
C ALA A 31 5.32 -1.09 -5.23
N LEU A 32 6.60 -0.92 -4.87
CA LEU A 32 7.32 0.34 -5.02
C LEU A 32 7.39 0.78 -6.49
N LEU A 33 7.66 -0.13 -7.43
CA LEU A 33 7.74 0.19 -8.86
C LEU A 33 6.41 0.69 -9.43
N ILE A 34 5.31 0.06 -9.03
CA ILE A 34 3.96 0.47 -9.42
C ILE A 34 3.62 1.81 -8.74
N ALA A 35 3.80 1.90 -7.43
CA ALA A 35 3.43 3.05 -6.64
C ALA A 35 4.22 4.32 -7.03
N ARG A 36 5.47 4.18 -7.50
CA ARG A 36 6.28 5.28 -8.06
C ARG A 36 5.57 6.05 -9.17
N ARG A 37 4.74 5.39 -9.97
CA ARG A 37 3.95 6.06 -11.03
C ARG A 37 2.58 6.49 -10.51
N VAL A 38 1.94 5.63 -9.73
CA VAL A 38 0.57 5.82 -9.25
C VAL A 38 0.46 6.98 -8.26
N ILE A 39 1.37 7.10 -7.29
CA ILE A 39 1.30 8.10 -6.23
C ILE A 39 1.47 9.52 -6.81
N PRO A 40 2.53 9.83 -7.60
CA PRO A 40 2.66 11.15 -8.21
C PRO A 40 1.52 11.48 -9.16
N PHE A 41 1.05 10.50 -9.95
CA PHE A 41 -0.11 10.69 -10.83
C PHE A 41 -1.36 11.11 -10.04
N PHE A 42 -1.67 10.41 -8.94
CA PHE A 42 -2.80 10.75 -8.08
C PHE A 42 -2.64 12.09 -7.37
N ALA A 43 -1.44 12.43 -6.95
CA ALA A 43 -1.15 13.72 -6.33
C ALA A 43 -1.35 14.87 -7.33
N MET A 44 -0.79 14.78 -8.54
CA MET A 44 -0.95 15.80 -9.60
C MET A 44 -2.42 15.94 -10.06
N ARG A 45 -3.19 14.84 -10.07
CA ARG A 45 -4.64 14.90 -10.36
C ARG A 45 -5.45 15.47 -9.21
N GLY A 46 -4.98 15.29 -7.96
CA GLY A 46 -5.71 15.69 -6.76
C GLY A 46 -5.41 17.10 -6.26
N VAL A 47 -4.30 17.71 -6.68
CA VAL A 47 -3.85 19.05 -6.25
C VAL A 47 -3.62 19.90 -7.50
N GLN A 48 -4.38 20.99 -7.63
CA GLN A 48 -4.29 21.89 -8.78
C GLN A 48 -2.89 22.54 -8.86
N GLY A 49 -2.33 22.60 -10.06
CA GLY A 49 -1.00 23.19 -10.31
C GLY A 49 0.19 22.38 -9.79
N LEU A 50 -0.03 21.20 -9.18
CA LEU A 50 1.06 20.37 -8.69
C LEU A 50 1.72 19.60 -9.84
N THR A 51 3.02 19.80 -10.02
CA THR A 51 3.86 19.03 -10.93
C THR A 51 4.94 18.30 -10.13
N LEU A 52 5.04 16.98 -10.33
CA LEU A 52 5.96 16.11 -9.61
C LEU A 52 6.84 15.31 -10.58
N PRO A 53 8.09 15.01 -10.22
CA PRO A 53 8.97 14.18 -11.04
C PRO A 53 8.50 12.71 -11.04
N MET A 54 8.43 12.08 -12.22
CA MET A 54 8.09 10.66 -12.37
C MET A 54 9.24 9.71 -11.96
N GLN A 55 10.43 10.27 -11.72
CA GLN A 55 11.56 9.54 -11.15
C GLN A 55 11.95 8.30 -11.99
N THR A 56 11.93 8.43 -13.32
CA THR A 56 12.17 7.32 -14.27
C THR A 56 13.53 6.67 -14.06
N ARG A 57 14.59 7.47 -14.01
CA ARG A 57 15.98 7.00 -13.82
C ARG A 57 16.17 6.32 -12.47
N SER A 58 15.76 6.97 -11.37
CA SER A 58 15.91 6.40 -10.03
C SER A 58 15.12 5.11 -9.86
N GLY A 59 13.95 4.97 -10.51
CA GLY A 59 13.24 3.69 -10.47
C GLY A 59 13.80 2.60 -11.39
N HIS A 60 14.59 2.90 -12.42
CA HIS A 60 15.38 1.86 -13.11
C HIS A 60 16.46 1.32 -12.18
N VAL A 61 17.18 2.22 -11.49
CA VAL A 61 18.17 1.83 -10.46
C VAL A 61 17.51 1.02 -9.35
N GLN A 62 16.36 1.48 -8.84
CA GLN A 62 15.57 0.76 -7.83
C GLN A 62 15.14 -0.64 -8.29
N LEU A 63 14.73 -0.80 -9.55
CA LEU A 63 14.40 -2.11 -10.13
C LEU A 63 15.65 -3.00 -10.22
N THR A 64 16.76 -2.49 -10.75
CA THR A 64 18.00 -3.25 -10.91
C THR A 64 18.50 -3.76 -9.56
N PHE A 65 18.60 -2.89 -8.56
CA PHE A 65 19.01 -3.30 -7.21
C PHE A 65 17.96 -4.18 -6.52
N GLY A 66 16.67 -3.98 -6.80
CA GLY A 66 15.62 -4.86 -6.29
C GLY A 66 15.74 -6.29 -6.82
N VAL A 67 15.90 -6.45 -8.13
CA VAL A 67 16.14 -7.77 -8.77
C VAL A 67 17.43 -8.38 -8.25
N LEU A 68 18.51 -7.60 -8.17
CA LEU A 68 19.78 -8.05 -7.61
C LEU A 68 19.62 -8.54 -6.16
N ALA A 69 18.88 -7.83 -5.31
CA ALA A 69 18.63 -8.25 -3.94
C ALA A 69 17.93 -9.63 -3.88
N ILE A 70 16.96 -9.89 -4.75
CA ILE A 70 16.28 -11.18 -4.81
C ILE A 70 17.24 -12.29 -5.26
N ILE A 71 18.05 -12.05 -6.29
CA ILE A 71 19.05 -13.01 -6.76
C ILE A 71 20.05 -13.33 -5.64
N LEU A 72 20.60 -12.31 -4.98
CA LEU A 72 21.55 -12.47 -3.89
C LEU A 72 20.94 -13.23 -2.70
N GLY A 73 19.67 -12.98 -2.39
CA GLY A 73 18.94 -13.74 -1.36
C GLY A 73 18.70 -15.21 -1.72
N ILE A 74 18.51 -15.52 -3.01
CA ILE A 74 18.41 -16.92 -3.47
C ILE A 74 19.72 -17.67 -3.22
N PHE A 75 20.85 -17.02 -3.49
CA PHE A 75 22.20 -17.56 -3.31
C PHE A 75 22.76 -17.39 -1.89
N ASN A 76 21.97 -16.91 -0.93
CA ASN A 76 22.38 -16.67 0.47
C ASN A 76 23.59 -15.72 0.62
N LEU A 77 23.74 -14.74 -0.28
CA LEU A 77 24.79 -13.71 -0.23
C LEU A 77 24.32 -12.51 0.61
N SER A 78 24.14 -12.74 1.91
CA SER A 78 23.44 -11.84 2.84
C SER A 78 24.00 -10.41 2.88
N ALA A 79 25.33 -10.24 2.97
CA ALA A 79 25.93 -8.90 3.03
C ALA A 79 25.62 -8.07 1.78
N LEU A 80 25.76 -8.67 0.59
CA LEU A 80 25.48 -8.00 -0.69
C LEU A 80 23.98 -7.74 -0.87
N MET A 81 23.13 -8.69 -0.45
CA MET A 81 21.68 -8.51 -0.43
C MET A 81 21.30 -7.30 0.43
N GLY A 82 21.91 -7.17 1.61
CA GLY A 82 21.72 -6.03 2.51
C GLY A 82 22.03 -4.71 1.82
N VAL A 83 23.19 -4.59 1.15
CA VAL A 83 23.55 -3.38 0.39
C VAL A 83 22.51 -3.07 -0.69
N ALA A 84 22.08 -4.07 -1.45
CA ALA A 84 21.10 -3.87 -2.51
C ALA A 84 19.74 -3.41 -1.97
N LEU A 85 19.26 -4.00 -0.86
CA LEU A 85 18.02 -3.59 -0.19
C LEU A 85 18.11 -2.17 0.40
N ALA A 86 19.25 -1.80 0.98
CA ALA A 86 19.47 -0.46 1.51
C ALA A 86 19.36 0.59 0.40
N VAL A 87 19.96 0.34 -0.77
CA VAL A 87 19.84 1.23 -1.94
C VAL A 87 18.38 1.38 -2.37
N VAL A 88 17.63 0.29 -2.49
CA VAL A 88 16.20 0.32 -2.87
C VAL A 88 15.38 1.13 -1.86
N GLY A 89 15.59 0.88 -0.56
CA GLY A 89 14.89 1.58 0.50
C GLY A 89 15.20 3.08 0.54
N LEU A 90 16.48 3.46 0.43
CA LEU A 90 16.91 4.86 0.39
C LEU A 90 16.35 5.61 -0.83
N ILE A 91 16.37 5.00 -2.02
CA ILE A 91 15.75 5.59 -3.21
C ILE A 91 14.26 5.84 -2.96
N SER A 92 13.57 4.91 -2.29
CA SER A 92 12.14 5.06 -1.97
C SER A 92 11.88 6.29 -1.09
N LEU A 93 12.70 6.50 -0.06
CA LEU A 93 12.57 7.66 0.82
C LEU A 93 12.87 8.98 0.09
N VAL A 94 13.92 9.02 -0.73
CA VAL A 94 14.25 10.19 -1.55
C VAL A 94 13.10 10.52 -2.50
N GLN A 95 12.49 9.51 -3.14
CA GLN A 95 11.36 9.72 -4.04
C GLN A 95 10.17 10.37 -3.30
N VAL A 96 9.83 9.92 -2.09
CA VAL A 96 8.76 10.52 -1.28
C VAL A 96 9.03 12.00 -1.02
N ILE A 97 10.26 12.35 -0.63
CA ILE A 97 10.64 13.76 -0.38
C ILE A 97 10.48 14.58 -1.66
N THR A 98 10.93 14.06 -2.81
CA THR A 98 10.78 14.75 -4.11
C THR A 98 9.34 14.91 -4.58
N TRP A 99 8.41 14.15 -4.00
CA TRP A 99 6.97 14.23 -4.29
C TRP A 99 6.22 15.24 -3.41
N LYS A 100 6.96 16.11 -2.69
CA LYS A 100 6.43 17.25 -1.93
C LYS A 100 5.25 16.84 -1.02
N PRO A 101 5.48 16.02 0.03
CA PRO A 101 4.40 15.50 0.89
C PRO A 101 3.52 16.59 1.50
N ASP A 102 4.07 17.79 1.73
CA ASP A 102 3.31 18.96 2.20
C ASP A 102 2.16 19.35 1.28
N ALA A 103 2.29 19.14 -0.03
CA ALA A 103 1.25 19.46 -1.00
C ALA A 103 -0.01 18.60 -0.82
N VAL A 104 0.11 17.43 -0.19
CA VAL A 104 -0.99 16.47 -0.01
C VAL A 104 -1.43 16.30 1.45
N LYS A 105 -0.84 17.01 2.41
CA LYS A 105 -1.11 16.84 3.86
C LYS A 105 -2.57 17.04 4.24
N HIS A 106 -3.30 17.90 3.53
CA HIS A 106 -4.74 18.16 3.77
C HIS A 106 -5.67 17.23 2.98
N LYS A 107 -5.12 16.24 2.26
CA LYS A 107 -5.89 15.27 1.45
C LYS A 107 -5.61 13.84 1.95
N PRO A 108 -6.41 13.32 2.91
CA PRO A 108 -6.20 12.00 3.52
C PRO A 108 -6.11 10.84 2.54
N ILE A 109 -6.90 10.88 1.48
CA ILE A 109 -6.88 9.88 0.41
C ILE A 109 -5.54 9.83 -0.35
N LEU A 110 -4.72 10.88 -0.26
CA LEU A 110 -3.41 10.98 -0.88
C LEU A 110 -2.29 10.73 0.12
N TRP A 111 -2.28 11.43 1.27
CA TRP A 111 -1.17 11.30 2.20
C TRP A 111 -1.03 9.88 2.76
N ILE A 112 -2.13 9.12 2.88
CA ILE A 112 -2.07 7.73 3.32
C ILE A 112 -1.20 6.87 2.39
N LEU A 113 -1.20 7.16 1.08
CA LEU A 113 -0.38 6.45 0.11
C LEU A 113 1.11 6.78 0.28
N TYR A 114 1.43 8.03 0.61
CA TYR A 114 2.80 8.47 0.90
C TYR A 114 3.33 7.79 2.18
N VAL A 115 2.47 7.65 3.19
CA VAL A 115 2.83 6.95 4.44
C VAL A 115 3.11 5.47 4.17
N GLY A 116 2.23 4.78 3.44
CA GLY A 116 2.45 3.38 3.08
C GLY A 116 3.71 3.17 2.22
N TYR A 117 3.97 4.06 1.26
CA TYR A 117 5.20 4.01 0.46
C TYR A 117 6.47 4.22 1.31
N THR A 118 6.42 5.17 2.25
CA THR A 118 7.50 5.42 3.21
C THR A 118 7.79 4.17 4.03
N PHE A 119 6.76 3.49 4.54
CA PHE A 119 6.95 2.27 5.32
C PHE A 119 7.47 1.09 4.50
N LEU A 120 7.11 0.96 3.22
CA LEU A 120 7.78 -0.02 2.34
C LEU A 120 9.30 0.28 2.25
N GLY A 121 9.67 1.54 2.02
CA GLY A 121 11.07 1.95 1.97
C GLY A 121 11.84 1.70 3.27
N LEU A 122 11.26 2.11 4.41
CA LEU A 122 11.82 1.86 5.75
C LEU A 122 11.92 0.37 6.05
N GLY A 123 10.90 -0.41 5.69
CA GLY A 123 10.90 -1.86 5.85
C GLY A 123 12.05 -2.53 5.10
N LEU A 124 12.36 -2.09 3.89
CA LEU A 124 13.51 -2.62 3.13
C LEU A 124 14.87 -2.20 3.74
N ILE A 125 14.98 -1.00 4.32
CA ILE A 125 16.18 -0.60 5.07
C ILE A 125 16.35 -1.48 6.32
N LEU A 126 15.26 -1.75 7.04
CA LEU A 126 15.30 -2.65 8.20
C LEU A 126 15.62 -4.09 7.81
N ALA A 127 15.11 -4.56 6.67
CA ALA A 127 15.50 -5.86 6.10
C ALA A 127 16.99 -5.89 5.74
N ALA A 128 17.52 -4.80 5.17
CA ALA A 128 18.94 -4.68 4.87
C ALA A 128 19.82 -4.80 6.13
N LEU A 129 19.47 -4.07 7.19
CA LEU A 129 20.18 -4.13 8.47
C LEU A 129 20.11 -5.53 9.10
N HIS A 130 18.95 -6.18 8.99
CA HIS A 130 18.73 -7.52 9.51
C HIS A 130 19.58 -8.56 8.79
N VAL A 131 19.52 -8.60 7.46
CA VAL A 131 20.25 -9.58 6.64
C VAL A 131 21.76 -9.34 6.68
N ALA A 132 22.20 -8.08 6.83
CA ALA A 132 23.62 -7.76 7.03
C ALA A 132 24.15 -8.11 8.43
N GLY A 133 23.30 -8.58 9.36
CA GLY A 133 23.68 -8.86 10.73
C GLY A 133 24.03 -7.61 11.56
N LEU A 134 23.67 -6.42 11.07
CA LEU A 134 23.96 -5.13 11.71
C LEU A 134 22.90 -4.72 12.74
N SER A 135 21.76 -5.39 12.75
CA SER A 135 20.70 -5.13 13.70
C SER A 135 20.95 -5.84 15.04
N THR A 136 21.17 -5.08 16.11
CA THR A 136 21.28 -5.61 17.47
C THR A 136 19.94 -5.54 18.21
N SER A 137 19.75 -6.43 19.19
CA SER A 137 18.58 -6.42 20.09
C SER A 137 17.23 -6.54 19.35
N LEU A 138 16.25 -5.68 19.66
CA LEU A 138 14.89 -5.72 19.12
C LEU A 138 14.84 -5.70 17.59
N PHE A 139 15.62 -4.82 16.97
CA PHE A 139 15.66 -4.65 15.52
C PHE A 139 16.28 -5.86 14.81
N GLY A 140 16.90 -6.78 15.58
CA GLY A 140 17.44 -8.05 15.13
C GLY A 140 16.41 -9.11 14.79
N ARG A 141 15.13 -8.93 15.14
CA ARG A 141 14.08 -9.90 14.80
C ARG A 141 13.58 -9.68 13.38
N SER A 142 13.51 -10.73 12.56
CA SER A 142 12.93 -10.67 11.21
C SER A 142 11.52 -10.09 11.22
N ALA A 143 10.75 -10.40 12.26
CA ALA A 143 9.41 -9.87 12.49
C ALA A 143 9.32 -8.33 12.40
N VAL A 144 10.37 -7.57 12.72
CA VAL A 144 10.34 -6.11 12.66
C VAL A 144 10.16 -5.63 11.21
N HIS A 145 11.08 -6.00 10.31
CA HIS A 145 10.99 -5.56 8.92
C HIS A 145 9.75 -6.14 8.22
N VAL A 146 9.37 -7.39 8.55
CA VAL A 146 8.15 -8.03 8.05
C VAL A 146 6.90 -7.22 8.37
N HIS A 147 6.70 -6.80 9.63
CA HIS A 147 5.50 -6.02 9.98
C HIS A 147 5.56 -4.58 9.48
N VAL A 148 6.75 -3.98 9.36
CA VAL A 148 6.91 -2.67 8.73
C VAL A 148 6.52 -2.72 7.26
N ILE A 149 6.95 -3.75 6.52
CA ILE A 149 6.56 -3.94 5.11
C ILE A 149 5.08 -4.30 5.00
N ALA A 150 4.61 -5.33 5.72
CA ALA A 150 3.27 -5.88 5.55
C ALA A 150 2.16 -5.00 6.16
N MET A 151 2.31 -4.58 7.42
CA MET A 151 1.30 -3.76 8.10
C MET A 151 1.53 -2.27 7.85
N GLY A 152 2.75 -1.77 8.02
CA GLY A 152 3.07 -0.36 7.78
C GLY A 152 2.98 0.02 6.30
N GLY A 153 3.48 -0.83 5.41
CA GLY A 153 3.52 -0.56 3.97
C GLY A 153 2.26 -1.02 3.24
N PHE A 154 2.12 -2.33 3.05
CA PHE A 154 1.05 -2.92 2.25
C PHE A 154 -0.33 -2.58 2.77
N SER A 155 -0.61 -2.79 4.06
CA SER A 155 -1.95 -2.60 4.59
C SER A 155 -2.40 -1.14 4.51
N VAL A 156 -1.48 -0.19 4.74
CA VAL A 156 -1.71 1.25 4.59
C VAL A 156 -1.92 1.65 3.13
N LEU A 157 -1.11 1.12 2.19
CA LEU A 157 -1.34 1.34 0.75
C LEU A 157 -2.68 0.75 0.32
N ILE A 158 -2.99 -0.47 0.74
CA ILE A 158 -4.22 -1.18 0.40
C ILE A 158 -5.41 -0.37 0.87
N ILE A 159 -5.52 0.01 2.15
CA ILE A 159 -6.68 0.74 2.66
C ILE A 159 -6.89 2.07 1.93
N GLY A 160 -5.80 2.78 1.57
CA GLY A 160 -5.86 4.00 0.77
C GLY A 160 -6.34 3.74 -0.67
N MET A 161 -5.77 2.72 -1.33
CA MET A 161 -6.09 2.35 -2.71
C MET A 161 -7.52 1.82 -2.85
N VAL A 162 -7.98 0.95 -1.95
CA VAL A 162 -9.34 0.38 -2.00
C VAL A 162 -10.39 1.44 -1.69
N THR A 163 -10.12 2.39 -0.79
CA THR A 163 -11.02 3.54 -0.55
C THR A 163 -11.14 4.40 -1.81
N ARG A 164 -10.02 4.72 -2.45
CA ARG A 164 -10.01 5.55 -3.67
C ARG A 164 -10.68 4.87 -4.85
N THR A 165 -10.33 3.61 -5.10
CA THR A 165 -10.89 2.84 -6.22
C THR A 165 -12.37 2.60 -6.03
N ALA A 166 -12.83 2.26 -4.82
CA ALA A 166 -14.25 2.12 -4.54
C ALA A 166 -15.01 3.44 -4.76
N LEU A 167 -14.54 4.57 -4.21
CA LEU A 167 -15.19 5.88 -4.45
C LEU A 167 -15.23 6.23 -5.94
N GLY A 168 -14.13 6.03 -6.67
CA GLY A 168 -14.05 6.31 -8.10
C GLY A 168 -14.98 5.45 -8.96
N HIS A 169 -15.01 4.13 -8.71
CA HIS A 169 -15.88 3.21 -9.46
C HIS A 169 -17.36 3.33 -9.08
N LEU A 170 -17.67 3.85 -7.90
CA LEU A 170 -19.03 4.17 -7.46
C LEU A 170 -19.51 5.56 -7.91
N GLY A 171 -18.72 6.29 -8.71
CA GLY A 171 -19.07 7.62 -9.20
C GLY A 171 -19.15 8.68 -8.08
N ARG A 172 -18.53 8.43 -6.93
CA ARG A 172 -18.55 9.32 -5.77
C ARG A 172 -17.35 10.28 -5.76
N PRO A 173 -17.48 11.47 -5.15
CA PRO A 173 -16.34 12.37 -4.96
C PRO A 173 -15.20 11.67 -4.22
N LEU A 174 -13.95 11.92 -4.63
CA LEU A 174 -12.73 11.37 -4.00
C LEU A 174 -12.39 12.12 -2.70
N VAL A 175 -13.37 12.19 -1.79
CA VAL A 175 -13.28 12.88 -0.50
C VAL A 175 -13.60 11.87 0.60
N THR A 176 -12.70 11.74 1.56
CA THR A 176 -12.85 10.81 2.69
C THR A 176 -13.80 11.37 3.74
N THR A 177 -14.72 10.54 4.23
CA THR A 177 -15.58 10.86 5.39
C THR A 177 -14.77 10.84 6.69
N ARG A 178 -15.39 11.21 7.82
CA ARG A 178 -14.76 11.06 9.14
C ARG A 178 -14.47 9.59 9.46
N SER A 179 -15.39 8.68 9.16
CA SER A 179 -15.24 7.23 9.39
C SER A 179 -14.03 6.66 8.64
N MET A 180 -13.90 6.95 7.34
CA MET A 180 -12.75 6.53 6.53
C MET A 180 -11.40 7.03 7.09
N ARG A 181 -11.36 8.28 7.58
CA ARG A 181 -10.15 8.83 8.22
C ARG A 181 -9.82 8.13 9.54
N ILE A 182 -10.84 7.77 10.32
CA ILE A 182 -10.65 6.98 11.54
C ILE A 182 -10.12 5.59 11.19
N ALA A 183 -10.65 4.93 10.16
CA ALA A 183 -10.14 3.63 9.70
C ALA A 183 -8.65 3.71 9.31
N TYR A 184 -8.22 4.77 8.60
CA TYR A 184 -6.81 4.98 8.28
C TYR A 184 -5.94 5.13 9.53
N ALA A 185 -6.39 5.93 10.50
CA ALA A 185 -5.68 6.13 11.76
C ALA A 185 -5.60 4.80 12.54
N LEU A 186 -6.67 4.02 12.58
CA LEU A 186 -6.70 2.73 13.27
C LEU A 186 -5.77 1.69 12.64
N VAL A 187 -5.61 1.65 11.31
CA VAL A 187 -4.60 0.79 10.65
C VAL A 187 -3.19 1.19 11.08
N LEU A 188 -2.88 2.49 11.15
CA LEU A 188 -1.58 2.99 11.61
C LEU A 188 -1.34 2.70 13.10
N ILE A 189 -2.37 2.86 13.94
CA ILE A 189 -2.33 2.54 15.37
C ILE A 189 -2.14 1.03 15.57
N ALA A 190 -2.83 0.19 14.81
CA ALA A 190 -2.67 -1.26 14.83
C ALA A 190 -1.24 -1.66 14.49
N PHE A 191 -0.65 -1.05 13.46
CA PHE A 191 0.75 -1.21 13.13
C PHE A 191 1.69 -0.77 14.27
N ALA A 192 1.48 0.41 14.85
CA ALA A 192 2.31 0.91 15.94
C ALA A 192 2.28 -0.03 17.16
N PHE A 193 1.09 -0.47 17.58
CA PHE A 193 0.97 -1.44 18.67
C PHE A 193 1.56 -2.81 18.30
N ARG A 194 1.45 -3.25 17.05
CA ARG A 194 2.07 -4.50 16.61
C ARG A 194 3.59 -4.44 16.72
N VAL A 195 4.21 -3.33 16.32
CA VAL A 195 5.66 -3.14 16.48
C VAL A 195 6.03 -3.03 17.96
N ALA A 196 5.25 -2.30 18.76
CA ALA A 196 5.45 -2.22 20.22
C ALA A 196 5.36 -3.60 20.90
N ALA A 197 4.46 -4.48 20.43
CA ALA A 197 4.31 -5.84 20.94
C ALA A 197 5.54 -6.73 20.67
N LEU A 198 6.45 -6.34 19.76
CA LEU A 198 7.72 -7.05 19.57
C LEU A 198 8.68 -6.80 20.73
N TRP A 199 8.44 -5.78 21.56
CA TRP A 199 9.27 -5.49 22.73
C TRP A 199 9.06 -6.55 23.82
N PRO A 200 10.12 -7.20 24.33
CA PRO A 200 10.00 -8.30 25.29
C PRO A 200 9.73 -7.78 26.71
N VAL A 201 8.60 -7.11 26.90
CA VAL A 201 8.09 -6.63 28.20
C VAL A 201 6.77 -7.33 28.54
N PRO A 202 6.37 -7.38 29.83
CA PRO A 202 5.09 -7.95 30.25
C PRO A 202 3.88 -7.35 29.50
N ALA A 203 3.97 -6.08 29.11
CA ALA A 203 2.92 -5.39 28.37
C ALA A 203 2.76 -5.82 26.89
N SER A 204 3.68 -6.64 26.34
CA SER A 204 3.67 -7.07 24.94
C SER A 204 2.35 -7.72 24.50
N VAL A 205 1.76 -8.56 25.36
CA VAL A 205 0.47 -9.21 25.09
C VAL A 205 -0.67 -8.19 25.01
N HIS A 206 -0.65 -7.15 25.84
CA HIS A 206 -1.65 -6.08 25.80
C HIS A 206 -1.53 -5.26 24.52
N PHE A 207 -0.30 -4.93 24.09
CA PHE A 207 -0.08 -4.29 22.79
C PHE A 207 -0.56 -5.17 21.64
N LEU A 208 -0.39 -6.49 21.72
CA LEU A 208 -0.90 -7.39 20.70
C LEU A 208 -2.43 -7.37 20.62
N HIS A 209 -3.12 -7.39 21.76
CA HIS A 209 -4.58 -7.28 21.81
C HIS A 209 -5.08 -5.93 21.30
N LEU A 210 -4.40 -4.83 21.67
CA LEU A 210 -4.73 -3.49 21.17
C LEU A 210 -4.51 -3.38 19.65
N ALA A 211 -3.44 -3.99 19.12
CA ALA A 211 -3.20 -4.06 17.69
C ALA A 211 -4.33 -4.80 16.96
N ALA A 212 -4.73 -5.96 17.48
CA ALA A 212 -5.82 -6.76 16.91
C ALA A 212 -7.17 -6.03 16.97
N ALA A 213 -7.49 -5.41 18.11
CA ALA A 213 -8.73 -4.64 18.28
C ALA A 213 -8.78 -3.45 17.32
N ALA A 214 -7.72 -2.64 17.25
CA ALA A 214 -7.63 -1.52 16.32
C ALA A 214 -7.79 -1.97 14.86
N TRP A 215 -7.16 -3.08 14.49
CA TRP A 215 -7.28 -3.68 13.15
C TRP A 215 -8.73 -4.09 12.83
N ILE A 216 -9.37 -4.84 13.73
CA ILE A 216 -10.76 -5.30 13.56
C ILE A 216 -11.70 -4.11 13.41
N VAL A 217 -11.57 -3.08 14.27
CA VAL A 217 -12.40 -1.88 14.18
C VAL A 217 -12.12 -1.10 12.89
N ALA A 218 -10.87 -0.98 12.45
CA ALA A 218 -10.53 -0.28 11.20
C ALA A 218 -11.24 -0.89 9.99
N PHE A 219 -11.15 -2.22 9.83
CA PHE A 219 -11.76 -2.91 8.71
C PHE A 219 -13.27 -3.08 8.88
N GLY A 220 -13.77 -3.18 10.12
CA GLY A 220 -15.19 -3.11 10.43
C GLY A 220 -15.81 -1.79 9.98
N LEU A 221 -15.16 -0.65 10.25
CA LEU A 221 -15.58 0.67 9.76
C LEU A 221 -15.52 0.76 8.23
N TYR A 222 -14.47 0.21 7.60
CA TYR A 222 -14.38 0.17 6.14
C TYR A 222 -15.56 -0.60 5.54
N LEU A 223 -15.86 -1.79 6.05
CA LEU A 223 -16.99 -2.59 5.57
C LEU A 223 -18.32 -1.88 5.83
N TRP A 224 -18.50 -1.30 7.00
CA TRP A 224 -19.69 -0.52 7.35
C TRP A 224 -19.94 0.63 6.36
N ASP A 225 -18.89 1.34 5.95
CA ASP A 225 -19.00 2.42 4.99
C ASP A 225 -19.25 1.89 3.56
N PHE A 226 -18.47 0.91 3.10
CA PHE A 226 -18.41 0.56 1.68
C PHE A 226 -19.42 -0.51 1.25
N VAL A 227 -19.77 -1.49 2.09
CA VAL A 227 -20.78 -2.51 1.77
C VAL A 227 -22.12 -1.88 1.33
N PRO A 228 -22.73 -0.95 2.08
CA PRO A 228 -23.98 -0.33 1.65
C PRO A 228 -23.83 0.50 0.37
N MET A 229 -22.65 1.06 0.10
CA MET A 229 -22.41 1.80 -1.14
C MET A 229 -22.29 0.88 -2.36
N LEU A 230 -21.78 -0.34 -2.18
CA LEU A 230 -21.59 -1.33 -3.25
C LEU A 230 -22.89 -2.03 -3.67
N ILE A 231 -23.82 -2.24 -2.73
CA ILE A 231 -25.09 -2.93 -3.01
C ILE A 231 -26.21 -1.99 -3.46
N ARG A 232 -26.07 -0.68 -3.27
CA ARG A 232 -27.07 0.32 -3.68
C ARG A 232 -26.83 0.77 -5.13
N PRO A 233 -27.88 1.14 -5.87
CA PRO A 233 -27.74 1.73 -7.20
C PRO A 233 -26.81 2.95 -7.17
N ARG A 234 -26.01 3.11 -8.23
CA ARG A 234 -25.04 4.19 -8.28
C ARG A 234 -25.74 5.55 -8.39
N PRO A 235 -25.25 6.61 -7.71
CA PRO A 235 -25.84 7.94 -7.79
C PRO A 235 -25.83 8.55 -9.20
N ASP A 236 -24.89 8.13 -10.06
CA ASP A 236 -24.75 8.60 -11.44
C ASP A 236 -25.62 7.83 -12.44
N GLN A 237 -26.30 6.76 -12.00
CA GLN A 237 -27.34 6.08 -12.76
C GLN A 237 -28.71 6.66 -12.38
N THR A 238 -28.99 7.90 -12.76
CA THR A 238 -30.38 8.36 -12.80
C THR A 238 -31.16 7.55 -13.83
N ALA A 239 -32.41 7.23 -13.51
CA ALA A 239 -33.33 6.44 -14.33
C ALA A 239 -33.34 6.91 -15.81
N PRO A 240 -33.57 6.00 -16.78
CA PRO A 240 -33.56 6.38 -18.19
C PRO A 240 -34.52 7.57 -18.40
N LYS A 241 -34.01 8.64 -19.02
CA LYS A 241 -34.88 9.75 -19.49
C LYS A 241 -36.02 9.11 -20.29
N PRO A 242 -37.30 9.45 -20.02
CA PRO A 242 -38.39 9.00 -20.88
C PRO A 242 -38.02 9.32 -22.32
N ALA A 243 -38.08 8.33 -23.20
CA ALA A 243 -37.77 8.53 -24.61
C ALA A 243 -38.57 9.73 -25.09
N THR A 244 -37.89 10.78 -25.56
CA THR A 244 -38.55 11.93 -26.16
C THR A 244 -39.38 11.37 -27.31
N GLN A 245 -40.71 11.30 -27.14
CA GLN A 245 -41.60 10.90 -28.22
C GLN A 245 -41.38 11.93 -29.33
N MET A 246 -40.70 11.49 -30.39
CA MET A 246 -40.53 12.29 -31.59
C MET A 246 -41.93 12.45 -32.18
N LYS A 247 -42.54 13.61 -31.97
CA LYS A 247 -43.82 13.95 -32.61
C LYS A 247 -43.60 13.91 -34.11
N VAL A 248 -44.04 12.83 -34.75
CA VAL A 248 -44.12 12.74 -36.21
C VAL A 248 -45.17 13.76 -36.65
N ALA A 249 -44.73 14.81 -37.33
CA ALA A 249 -45.65 15.77 -37.94
C ALA A 249 -46.43 15.06 -39.07
N PRO A 250 -47.75 15.29 -39.20
CA PRO A 250 -48.51 14.71 -40.30
C PRO A 250 -47.99 15.24 -41.64
N ALA A 251 -47.78 14.32 -42.59
CA ALA A 251 -47.36 14.65 -43.93
C ALA A 251 -48.40 15.56 -44.60
N ALA A 252 -47.96 16.73 -45.06
CA ALA A 252 -48.80 17.66 -45.80
C ALA A 252 -49.32 16.99 -47.08
N THR A 253 -50.63 16.80 -47.14
CA THR A 253 -51.35 16.39 -48.35
C THR A 253 -51.20 17.51 -49.38
N LYS A 254 -50.39 17.29 -50.43
CA LYS A 254 -50.42 18.14 -51.61
C LYS A 254 -51.61 17.74 -52.47
N ALA A 255 -52.57 18.64 -52.59
CA ALA A 255 -53.60 18.61 -53.62
C ALA A 255 -53.04 19.22 -54.91
N GLN A 256 -53.46 18.63 -56.03
CA GLN A 256 -53.24 18.98 -57.45
C GLN A 256 -51.92 18.55 -58.08
#